data_AF-A0A9P7ZPE8-F1
#
_entry.id   AF-A0A9P7ZPE8-F1
#
_cell.length_a   1.000
_cell.length_b   1.000
_cell.length_c   1.000
_cell.angle_alpha   90.00
_cell.angle_beta   90.00
_cell.angle_gamma   90.00
#
_symmetry.space_group_name_H-M   'P 1'
#
loop_
_entity.id
_entity.type
_entity.pdbx_description
1 polymer ?
#
loop_
_entity_poly.entity_id
_entity_poly.type
_entity_poly.pdbx_seq_one_letter_code
_entity_poly.pdbx_strand_id
1 'polypeptide(L)'
;MQFTTSVLALLSSAAIASAGKVTFWTLDDVTRTVYFTSNENKFPMDPVTVSSAEKTTVDFADGFVGNFHAVAEGEPNQDGMLGEIKFGGWGAMTYFDVSAIVNPNDKNNVKQMWPADSQTPMSGCEVFPCDNAYYVWDDVQTKVTTENHIITTLGEGSTGINFA
;
A
#
# COMPACT_ATOMS: atom_id res chain seq x y z
N MET A 1 3.75 -38.86 -40.36
CA MET A 1 4.63 -37.94 -39.62
C MET A 1 3.95 -36.58 -39.60
N GLN A 2 3.41 -36.15 -38.46
CA GLN A 2 2.89 -34.79 -38.31
C GLN A 2 3.89 -34.04 -37.42
N PHE A 3 4.48 -32.98 -37.98
CA PHE A 3 5.43 -32.13 -37.30
C PHE A 3 4.68 -31.23 -36.30
N THR A 4 5.07 -31.31 -35.03
CA THR A 4 4.62 -30.43 -33.96
C THR A 4 5.29 -29.07 -34.10
N THR A 5 4.54 -28.05 -34.51
CA THR A 5 5.00 -26.66 -34.50
C THR A 5 4.78 -26.09 -33.10
N SER A 6 5.81 -26.06 -32.28
CA SER A 6 5.80 -25.33 -31.01
C SER A 6 5.88 -23.83 -31.29
N VAL A 7 4.80 -23.10 -31.03
CA VAL A 7 4.80 -21.63 -31.00
C VAL A 7 5.41 -21.19 -29.67
N LEU A 8 6.63 -20.67 -29.72
CA LEU A 8 7.26 -20.02 -28.58
C LEU A 8 6.66 -18.61 -28.45
N ALA A 9 5.69 -18.43 -27.55
CA ALA A 9 5.15 -17.11 -27.23
C ALA A 9 6.18 -16.34 -26.40
N LEU A 10 6.83 -15.35 -27.03
CA LEU A 10 7.64 -14.36 -26.33
C LEU A 10 6.72 -13.38 -25.61
N LEU A 11 6.58 -13.54 -24.29
CA LEU A 11 5.96 -12.54 -23.42
C LEU A 11 6.90 -11.34 -23.33
N SER A 12 6.64 -10.31 -24.14
CA SER A 12 7.29 -9.01 -24.00
C SER A 12 6.72 -8.31 -22.77
N SER A 13 7.37 -8.48 -21.62
CA SER A 13 7.10 -7.67 -20.42
C SER A 13 7.56 -6.24 -20.68
N ALA A 14 6.61 -5.31 -20.90
CA ALA A 14 6.93 -3.89 -20.85
C ALA A 14 7.39 -3.57 -19.43
N ALA A 15 8.67 -3.24 -19.26
CA ALA A 15 9.16 -2.73 -17.99
C ALA A 15 8.48 -1.38 -17.74
N ILE A 16 7.48 -1.39 -16.85
CA ILE A 16 6.89 -0.16 -16.34
C ILE A 16 8.02 0.53 -15.56
N ALA A 17 8.33 1.77 -15.92
CA ALA A 17 9.21 2.59 -15.09
C ALA A 17 8.52 2.75 -13.73
N SER A 18 9.08 2.13 -12.69
CA SER A 18 8.59 2.27 -11.31
C SER A 18 8.93 3.68 -10.81
N ALA A 19 7.91 4.43 -10.38
CA ALA A 19 8.14 5.71 -9.69
C ALA A 19 8.27 5.54 -8.19
N GLY A 20 7.77 4.44 -7.65
CA GLY A 20 7.88 4.13 -6.24
C GLY A 20 7.43 2.72 -5.92
N LYS A 21 7.55 2.36 -4.64
CA LYS A 21 7.20 1.04 -4.14
C LYS A 21 6.63 1.14 -2.73
N VAL A 22 5.77 0.18 -2.41
CA VAL A 22 5.25 -0.01 -1.05
C VAL A 22 5.68 -1.39 -0.55
N THR A 23 6.29 -1.42 0.64
CA THR A 23 6.55 -2.67 1.35
C THR A 23 5.48 -2.91 2.40
N PHE A 24 4.75 -4.01 2.28
CA PHE A 24 3.78 -4.49 3.24
C PHE A 24 4.47 -5.33 4.31
N TRP A 25 4.31 -4.91 5.56
CA TRP A 25 4.82 -5.61 6.74
C TRP A 25 3.67 -6.09 7.60
N THR A 26 3.29 -7.35 7.45
CA THR A 26 2.30 -7.99 8.30
C THR A 26 2.88 -8.31 9.67
N LEU A 27 2.24 -7.81 10.73
CA LEU A 27 2.71 -7.91 12.12
C LEU A 27 2.03 -9.02 12.94
N ASP A 28 0.90 -9.54 12.46
CA ASP A 28 0.20 -10.69 13.03
C ASP A 28 0.36 -11.95 12.16
N ASP A 29 -0.35 -13.03 12.49
CA ASP A 29 -0.30 -14.32 11.78
C ASP A 29 -1.36 -14.45 10.66
N VAL A 30 -2.04 -13.35 10.30
CA VAL A 30 -3.14 -13.37 9.34
C VAL A 30 -2.66 -13.10 7.92
N THR A 31 -2.91 -14.06 7.02
CA THR A 31 -2.76 -13.86 5.57
C THR A 31 -3.81 -12.88 5.06
N ARG A 32 -3.39 -11.92 4.23
CA ARG A 32 -4.28 -10.92 3.63
C ARG A 32 -4.10 -10.85 2.13
N THR A 33 -5.14 -10.42 1.44
CA THR A 33 -5.04 -9.94 0.06
C THR A 33 -5.13 -8.42 0.07
N VAL A 34 -4.14 -7.76 -0.53
CA VAL A 34 -4.12 -6.32 -0.76
C VAL A 34 -4.72 -6.03 -2.14
N TYR A 35 -5.72 -5.15 -2.16
CA TYR A 35 -6.37 -4.66 -3.38
C TYR A 35 -5.98 -3.21 -3.62
N PHE A 36 -5.85 -2.83 -4.89
CA PHE A 36 -5.37 -1.52 -5.30
C PHE A 36 -6.42 -0.82 -6.16
N THR A 37 -6.64 0.47 -5.89
CA THR A 37 -7.52 1.33 -6.68
C THR A 37 -6.75 2.57 -7.09
N SER A 38 -6.55 2.77 -8.40
CA SER A 38 -5.97 4.00 -8.94
C SER A 38 -7.06 4.99 -9.34
N ASN A 39 -6.75 6.28 -9.27
CA ASN A 39 -7.64 7.33 -9.74
C ASN A 39 -8.00 7.12 -11.21
N GLU A 40 -9.31 7.19 -11.49
CA GLU A 40 -9.88 6.92 -12.81
C GLU A 40 -9.50 5.52 -13.37
N ASN A 41 -9.07 4.59 -12.53
CA ASN A 41 -8.58 3.26 -12.91
C ASN A 41 -7.44 3.27 -13.94
N LYS A 42 -6.60 4.33 -13.94
CA LYS A 42 -5.53 4.53 -14.93
C LYS A 42 -4.41 3.49 -14.85
N PHE A 43 -4.17 2.97 -13.66
CA PHE A 43 -3.09 2.04 -13.36
C PHE A 43 -3.69 0.82 -12.66
N PRO A 44 -4.29 -0.13 -13.41
CA PRO A 44 -4.78 -1.37 -12.83
C PRO A 44 -3.60 -2.18 -12.30
N MET A 45 -3.77 -2.75 -11.11
CA MET A 45 -2.78 -3.61 -10.46
C MET A 45 -3.46 -4.88 -9.98
N ASP A 46 -2.79 -6.02 -10.15
CA ASP A 46 -3.29 -7.28 -9.63
C ASP A 46 -3.23 -7.27 -8.10
N PRO A 47 -4.23 -7.87 -7.40
CA PRO A 47 -4.18 -8.02 -5.96
C PRO A 47 -2.97 -8.85 -5.53
N VAL A 48 -2.43 -8.54 -4.35
CA VAL A 48 -1.22 -9.19 -3.83
C VAL A 48 -1.51 -9.85 -2.49
N THR A 49 -1.15 -11.13 -2.35
CA THR A 49 -1.22 -11.85 -1.08
C THR A 49 0.01 -11.54 -0.23
N VAL A 50 -0.21 -11.26 1.06
CA VAL A 50 0.81 -10.90 2.04
C VAL A 50 0.60 -11.66 3.35
N SER A 51 1.67 -11.95 4.07
CA SER A 51 1.66 -12.65 5.36
C SER A 51 2.88 -12.26 6.19
N SER A 52 2.96 -12.69 7.45
CA SER A 52 4.14 -12.45 8.29
C SER A 52 5.36 -13.32 7.94
N ALA A 53 5.25 -14.21 6.95
CA ALA A 53 6.40 -15.00 6.48
C ALA A 53 7.50 -14.13 5.86
N GLU A 54 7.13 -13.02 5.22
CA GLU A 54 8.07 -12.07 4.63
C GLU A 54 7.47 -10.68 4.46
N LYS A 55 8.33 -9.68 4.26
CA LYS A 55 7.91 -8.34 3.85
C LYS A 55 7.72 -8.33 2.33
N THR A 56 6.49 -8.14 1.87
CA THR A 56 6.18 -8.12 0.43
C THR A 56 6.32 -6.71 -0.12
N THR A 57 7.11 -6.53 -1.18
CA THR A 57 7.29 -5.22 -1.83
C THR A 57 6.64 -5.21 -3.19
N VAL A 58 5.82 -4.18 -3.44
CA VAL A 58 5.08 -3.98 -4.69
C VAL A 58 5.53 -2.69 -5.35
N ASP A 59 5.88 -2.76 -6.63
CA ASP A 59 6.24 -1.59 -7.43
C ASP A 59 4.98 -0.93 -8.03
N PHE A 60 4.97 0.40 -8.01
CA PHE A 60 3.90 1.23 -8.53
C PHE A 60 4.37 1.98 -9.77
N ALA A 61 3.47 2.12 -10.74
CA ALA A 61 3.72 2.85 -11.97
C ALA A 61 3.97 4.35 -11.73
N ASP A 62 4.72 4.98 -12.62
CA ASP A 62 4.87 6.43 -12.61
C ASP A 62 3.55 7.17 -12.77
N GLY A 63 3.36 8.21 -11.95
CA GLY A 63 2.12 8.96 -11.84
C GLY A 63 0.98 8.23 -11.12
N PHE A 64 1.23 7.10 -10.44
CA PHE A 64 0.19 6.45 -9.63
C PHE A 64 -0.33 7.40 -8.55
N VAL A 65 -1.65 7.57 -8.55
CA VAL A 65 -2.42 8.24 -7.51
C VAL A 65 -3.58 7.32 -7.18
N GLY A 66 -3.75 6.98 -5.91
CA GLY A 66 -4.81 6.05 -5.51
C GLY A 66 -4.65 5.57 -4.09
N ASN A 67 -5.28 4.44 -3.81
CA ASN A 67 -5.25 3.81 -2.51
C ASN A 67 -5.15 2.29 -2.62
N PHE A 68 -4.93 1.67 -1.46
CA PHE A 68 -5.06 0.24 -1.27
C PHE A 68 -5.75 -0.07 0.05
N HIS A 69 -6.39 -1.23 0.12
CA HIS A 69 -6.88 -1.82 1.35
C HIS A 69 -6.47 -3.29 1.40
N ALA A 70 -6.45 -3.86 2.60
CA ALA A 70 -6.17 -5.28 2.78
C ALA A 70 -7.40 -5.99 3.36
N VAL A 71 -7.59 -7.25 2.98
CA VAL A 71 -8.71 -8.09 3.40
C VAL A 71 -8.12 -9.39 3.93
N ALA A 72 -8.51 -9.79 5.14
CA ALA A 72 -8.12 -11.06 5.72
C ALA A 72 -8.66 -12.25 4.89
N GLU A 73 -7.90 -13.34 4.84
CA GLU A 73 -8.32 -14.55 4.13
C GLU A 73 -9.68 -15.05 4.65
N GLY A 74 -10.62 -15.30 3.74
CA GLY A 74 -11.98 -15.76 4.06
C GLY A 74 -12.99 -14.65 4.33
N GLU A 75 -12.56 -13.40 4.50
CA GLU A 75 -13.44 -12.25 4.66
C GLU A 75 -13.91 -11.69 3.30
N PRO A 76 -15.10 -11.08 3.22
CA PRO A 76 -15.57 -10.44 1.99
C PRO A 76 -14.68 -9.25 1.62
N ASN A 77 -14.43 -9.06 0.32
CA ASN A 77 -13.75 -7.87 -0.16
C ASN A 77 -14.64 -6.64 0.03
N GLN A 78 -14.36 -5.87 1.08
CA GLN A 78 -15.03 -4.63 1.43
C GLN A 78 -13.97 -3.60 1.81
N ASP A 79 -14.26 -2.34 1.56
CA ASP A 79 -13.34 -1.26 1.91
C ASP A 79 -13.17 -1.16 3.44
N GLY A 80 -11.94 -0.87 3.84
CA GLY A 80 -11.50 -0.78 5.22
C GLY A 80 -10.77 0.52 5.50
N MET A 81 -9.77 0.46 6.38
CA MET A 81 -8.76 1.50 6.45
C MET A 81 -7.94 1.46 5.18
N LEU A 82 -7.76 2.63 4.56
CA LEU A 82 -7.03 2.77 3.32
C LEU A 82 -5.59 3.20 3.60
N GLY A 83 -4.66 2.71 2.80
CA GLY A 83 -3.41 3.40 2.56
C GLY A 83 -3.52 4.22 1.29
N GLU A 84 -3.50 5.54 1.40
CA GLU A 84 -3.57 6.46 0.27
C GLU A 84 -2.15 6.87 -0.14
N ILE A 85 -1.88 6.92 -1.44
CA ILE A 85 -0.54 7.26 -1.94
C ILE A 85 -0.58 7.97 -3.29
N LYS A 86 0.34 8.92 -3.44
CA LYS A 86 0.67 9.59 -4.69
C LYS A 86 2.17 9.68 -4.83
N PHE A 87 2.72 9.00 -5.84
CA PHE A 87 4.11 9.16 -6.25
C PHE A 87 4.24 10.30 -7.26
N GLY A 88 5.39 10.97 -7.27
CA GLY A 88 5.69 12.00 -8.27
C GLY A 88 4.72 13.19 -8.25
N GLY A 89 4.27 13.60 -7.06
CA GLY A 89 3.37 14.73 -6.88
C GLY A 89 4.04 16.08 -7.13
N TRP A 90 3.47 17.14 -6.55
CA TRP A 90 4.05 18.48 -6.71
C TRP A 90 5.48 18.49 -6.15
N GLY A 91 6.43 19.03 -6.94
CA GLY A 91 7.85 18.98 -6.58
C GLY A 91 8.49 17.58 -6.65
N ALA A 92 7.87 16.62 -7.36
CA ALA A 92 8.27 15.21 -7.42
C ALA A 92 8.25 14.49 -6.05
N MET A 93 7.45 14.99 -5.10
CA MET A 93 7.33 14.42 -3.76
C MET A 93 6.36 13.23 -3.73
N THR A 94 6.52 12.37 -2.73
CA THR A 94 5.55 11.33 -2.38
C THR A 94 4.63 11.86 -1.29
N TYR A 95 3.32 11.72 -1.50
CA TYR A 95 2.27 12.04 -0.55
C TYR A 95 1.59 10.76 -0.12
N PHE A 96 1.33 10.62 1.18
CA PHE A 96 0.74 9.39 1.71
C PHE A 96 0.02 9.62 3.03
N ASP A 97 -0.97 8.77 3.31
CA ASP A 97 -1.63 8.71 4.60
C ASP A 97 -2.36 7.38 4.82
N VAL A 98 -2.63 7.09 6.09
CA VAL A 98 -3.57 6.06 6.51
C VAL A 98 -4.92 6.74 6.74
N SER A 99 -5.95 6.28 6.03
CA SER A 99 -7.23 6.96 5.92
C SER A 99 -8.38 6.12 6.44
N ALA A 100 -9.14 6.73 7.35
CA ALA A 100 -10.27 6.18 8.06
C ALA A 100 -11.62 6.69 7.53
N ILE A 101 -11.60 7.48 6.44
CA ILE A 101 -12.79 8.12 5.87
C ILE A 101 -13.83 7.08 5.44
N VAL A 102 -13.40 6.01 4.78
CA VAL A 102 -14.33 5.03 4.19
C VAL A 102 -14.90 4.10 5.25
N ASN A 103 -14.03 3.50 6.08
CA ASN A 103 -14.46 2.59 7.14
C ASN A 103 -13.51 2.65 8.34
N PRO A 104 -13.79 3.51 9.34
CA PRO A 104 -12.95 3.66 10.52
C PRO A 104 -13.04 2.47 11.51
N ASN A 105 -13.93 1.50 11.24
CA ASN A 105 -14.11 0.32 12.09
C ASN A 105 -13.15 -0.82 11.72
N ASP A 106 -12.54 -0.77 10.54
CA ASP A 106 -11.41 -1.63 10.26
C ASP A 106 -10.23 -1.17 11.10
N LYS A 107 -9.83 -1.98 12.07
CA LYS A 107 -8.69 -1.67 12.94
C LYS A 107 -7.55 -2.66 12.76
N ASN A 108 -7.70 -3.61 11.84
CA ASN A 108 -6.89 -4.83 11.79
C ASN A 108 -6.19 -5.01 10.43
N ASN A 109 -6.45 -4.13 9.45
CA ASN A 109 -5.73 -4.15 8.18
C ASN A 109 -4.67 -3.06 8.15
N VAL A 110 -4.80 -2.01 7.34
CA VAL A 110 -3.79 -0.95 7.21
C VAL A 110 -3.65 -0.18 8.53
N LYS A 111 -2.44 -0.11 9.09
CA LYS A 111 -2.16 0.49 10.41
C LYS A 111 -1.32 1.75 10.35
N GLN A 112 -0.12 1.66 9.78
CA GLN A 112 0.85 2.76 9.74
C GLN A 112 1.53 2.81 8.39
N MET A 113 1.97 4.00 7.98
CA MET A 113 2.74 4.24 6.76
C MET A 113 3.88 5.21 7.01
N TRP A 114 5.07 4.96 6.46
CA TRP A 114 6.23 5.85 6.61
C TRP A 114 7.31 5.63 5.51
N PRO A 115 8.23 6.58 5.29
CA PRO A 115 9.34 6.43 4.35
C PRO A 115 10.37 5.41 4.83
N ALA A 116 10.81 4.51 3.95
CA ALA A 116 11.62 3.35 4.32
C ALA A 116 12.96 3.72 4.96
N ASP A 117 13.63 4.78 4.47
CA ASP A 117 14.97 5.15 4.91
C ASP A 117 14.92 6.11 6.10
N SER A 118 14.18 7.22 5.98
CA SER A 118 14.14 8.24 7.04
C SER A 118 13.25 7.88 8.23
N GLN A 119 12.27 6.99 8.03
CA GLN A 119 11.27 6.61 9.04
C GLN A 119 10.45 7.78 9.58
N THR A 120 10.43 8.94 8.92
CA THR A 120 9.61 10.08 9.32
C THR A 120 9.29 10.94 8.10
N PRO A 121 8.08 11.53 7.99
CA PRO A 121 6.94 11.42 8.90
C PRO A 121 6.25 10.04 8.87
N MET A 122 5.52 9.69 9.93
CA MET A 122 4.68 8.49 9.99
C MET A 122 3.19 8.89 10.00
N SER A 123 2.35 8.14 9.28
CA SER A 123 0.89 8.26 9.27
C SER A 123 0.25 7.00 9.87
N GLY A 124 -0.88 7.13 10.55
CA GLY A 124 -1.57 6.04 11.23
C GLY A 124 -1.03 5.76 12.64
N CYS A 125 -1.34 4.58 13.18
CA CYS A 125 -0.94 4.15 14.52
C CYS A 125 -1.13 2.64 14.74
N GLU A 126 -0.49 2.11 15.79
CA GLU A 126 -0.66 0.71 16.21
C GLU A 126 -2.08 0.45 16.76
N VAL A 127 -2.69 1.44 17.44
CA VAL A 127 -4.01 1.31 18.07
C VAL A 127 -4.92 2.45 17.62
N PHE A 128 -6.05 2.09 16.99
CA PHE A 128 -7.06 3.05 16.51
C PHE A 128 -8.22 3.23 17.50
N PRO A 129 -8.81 4.44 17.61
CA PRO A 129 -8.49 5.64 16.82
C PRO A 129 -7.25 6.40 17.33
N CYS A 130 -6.67 7.26 16.48
CA CYS A 130 -5.56 8.13 16.85
C CYS A 130 -5.54 9.40 16.00
N ASP A 131 -4.90 10.47 16.47
CA ASP A 131 -4.90 11.77 15.79
C ASP A 131 -3.89 11.87 14.62
N ASN A 132 -3.42 10.73 14.12
CA ASN A 132 -2.41 10.66 13.05
C ASN A 132 -2.91 9.89 11.80
N ALA A 133 -4.19 9.53 11.77
CA ALA A 133 -4.88 9.01 10.58
C ALA A 133 -5.90 10.04 10.07
N TYR A 134 -6.24 9.94 8.79
CA TYR A 134 -7.12 10.88 8.11
C TYR A 134 -8.60 10.50 8.32
N TYR A 135 -9.37 11.27 9.07
CA TYR A 135 -10.77 10.92 9.42
C TYR A 135 -11.83 11.73 8.69
N VAL A 136 -11.50 12.95 8.26
CA VAL A 136 -12.42 13.86 7.59
C VAL A 136 -11.74 14.51 6.41
N TRP A 137 -12.52 14.89 5.41
CA TRP A 137 -12.01 15.61 4.24
C TRP A 137 -11.39 16.94 4.67
N ASP A 138 -10.31 17.34 3.99
CA ASP A 138 -9.49 18.53 4.25
C ASP A 138 -8.75 18.59 5.61
N ASP A 139 -8.62 17.47 6.33
CA ASP A 139 -7.70 17.34 7.48
C ASP A 139 -6.19 17.34 7.04
N VAL A 140 -5.27 17.71 7.93
CA VAL A 140 -3.85 17.93 7.60
C VAL A 140 -3.00 16.67 7.88
N GLN A 141 -3.50 15.50 7.51
CA GLN A 141 -2.85 14.22 7.83
C GLN A 141 -2.06 13.61 6.69
N THR A 142 -2.24 14.08 5.46
CA THR A 142 -1.36 13.72 4.35
C THR A 142 0.06 14.11 4.67
N LYS A 143 0.91 13.11 4.77
CA LYS A 143 2.34 13.25 5.01
C LYS A 143 3.07 13.37 3.67
N VAL A 144 4.25 13.95 3.71
CA VAL A 144 5.05 14.23 2.50
C VAL A 144 6.50 13.83 2.74
N THR A 145 7.10 13.18 1.74
CA THR A 145 8.53 12.84 1.74
C THR A 145 9.12 12.99 0.33
N THR A 146 10.44 13.06 0.25
CA THR A 146 11.20 12.96 -1.01
C THR A 146 11.47 11.51 -1.42
N GLU A 147 11.25 10.56 -0.50
CA GLU A 147 11.45 9.14 -0.76
C GLU A 147 10.32 8.54 -1.58
N ASN A 148 10.66 7.57 -2.43
CA ASN A 148 9.71 6.83 -3.25
C ASN A 148 9.49 5.39 -2.75
N HIS A 149 9.96 5.09 -1.54
CA HIS A 149 9.76 3.81 -0.90
C HIS A 149 9.02 4.03 0.41
N ILE A 150 7.78 3.57 0.46
CA ILE A 150 6.95 3.62 1.67
C ILE A 150 6.86 2.21 2.27
N ILE A 151 6.92 2.12 3.59
CA ILE A 151 6.57 0.92 4.34
C ILE A 151 5.17 1.11 4.90
N THR A 152 4.35 0.08 4.85
CA THR A 152 3.04 0.02 5.50
C THR A 152 2.92 -1.21 6.37
N THR A 153 2.29 -1.09 7.54
CA THR A 153 1.99 -2.23 8.41
C THR A 153 0.57 -2.70 8.25
N LEU A 154 0.43 -4.03 8.35
CA LEU A 154 -0.85 -4.72 8.35
C LEU A 154 -1.00 -5.53 9.63
N GLY A 155 -2.20 -5.55 10.19
CA GLY A 155 -2.48 -6.38 11.37
C GLY A 155 -2.08 -5.77 12.69
N GLU A 156 -2.51 -6.41 13.78
CA GLU A 156 -2.12 -5.98 15.12
C GLU A 156 -0.63 -6.26 15.36
N GLY A 157 0.04 -5.35 16.08
CA GLY A 157 1.43 -5.52 16.49
C GLY A 157 2.19 -4.21 16.54
N SER A 158 3.50 -4.32 16.79
CA SER A 158 4.42 -3.19 16.83
C SER A 158 5.65 -3.49 15.99
N THR A 159 6.16 -2.46 15.31
CA THR A 159 7.43 -2.53 14.58
C THR A 159 8.64 -2.40 15.50
N GLY A 160 8.44 -1.91 16.73
CA GLY A 160 9.50 -1.48 17.64
C GLY A 160 10.23 -0.20 17.21
N ILE A 161 9.79 0.47 16.13
CA ILE A 161 10.35 1.73 15.66
C ILE A 161 9.78 2.86 16.52
N ASN A 162 10.65 3.76 16.96
CA ASN A 162 10.24 5.00 17.60
C ASN A 162 10.23 6.13 16.57
N PHE A 163 9.03 6.50 16.13
CA PHE A 163 8.82 7.57 15.16
C PHE A 163 9.01 8.92 15.87
N ALA A 164 10.14 9.57 15.60
CA ALA A 164 10.53 10.86 16.18
C ALA A 164 9.87 12.06 15.48
#